data_AF-A0A7S2MEL7-F1
#
_entry.id   AF-A0A7S2MEL7-F1
#
_cell.length_a   1.000
_cell.length_b   1.000
_cell.length_c   1.000
_cell.angle_alpha   90.00
_cell.angle_beta   90.00
_cell.angle_gamma   90.00
#
_symmetry.space_group_name_H-M   'P 1'
#
loop_
_entity.id
_entity.type
_entity.pdbx_description
1 polymer ?
#
loop_
_entity_poly.entity_id
_entity_poly.type
_entity_poly.pdbx_seq_one_letter_code
_entity_poly.pdbx_strand_id
1 'polypeptide(L)'
;ASTRQRHHRRGRPRLSGCPLLPCQAWHLQLWAFARVGRQMLHRSEIVALASGVVLVGLVRGGTVLYRRMCSGPATAAVGVVGLGVMGSQLVLNLAEKMQEQVAGFDLSDEKASALIALAKQEAGAPSVVTHRELEAFVACLKRPRRIILLVPAGKPVDAAIAGLSKLLSKGDVVVDCGNEFYTNTERRQKAMAPGVLLMGCGLSGGESG
;
A
#
# COMPACT_ATOMS: atom_id res chain seq x y z
N ALA A 1 -1.89 -46.50 61.23
CA ALA A 1 -3.02 -47.02 60.41
C ALA A 1 -3.03 -46.22 59.11
N SER A 2 -2.36 -46.74 58.06
CA SER A 2 -3.01 -47.44 56.94
C SER A 2 -4.00 -46.53 56.20
N THR A 3 -3.87 -46.23 54.90
CA THR A 3 -3.43 -47.13 53.82
C THR A 3 -3.24 -46.37 52.50
N ARG A 4 -2.15 -46.73 51.79
CA ARG A 4 -1.94 -46.89 50.32
C ARG A 4 -1.98 -45.65 49.40
N GLN A 5 -0.86 -45.24 48.78
CA GLN A 5 -0.08 -45.84 47.65
C GLN A 5 -0.86 -45.85 46.32
N ARG A 6 -0.33 -45.56 45.12
CA ARG A 6 1.03 -45.45 44.57
C ARG A 6 0.97 -44.80 43.16
N HIS A 7 2.13 -44.33 42.71
CA HIS A 7 2.51 -43.87 41.36
C HIS A 7 2.13 -44.80 40.18
N HIS A 8 1.97 -44.24 38.97
CA HIS A 8 2.87 -44.51 37.83
C HIS A 8 2.73 -43.53 36.66
N ARG A 9 3.89 -43.17 36.08
CA ARG A 9 4.10 -42.36 34.86
C ARG A 9 4.06 -43.23 33.60
N ARG A 10 3.54 -42.62 32.51
CA ARG A 10 3.89 -42.70 31.07
C ARG A 10 3.67 -44.01 30.29
N GLY A 11 2.78 -43.89 29.30
CA GLY A 11 2.80 -44.61 28.02
C GLY A 11 1.82 -43.95 27.03
N ARG A 12 2.30 -43.38 25.92
CA ARG A 12 1.56 -43.10 24.65
C ARG A 12 1.87 -44.27 23.68
N PRO A 13 1.14 -44.53 22.57
CA PRO A 13 0.18 -43.65 21.85
C PRO A 13 -1.09 -44.31 21.23
N ARG A 14 -1.91 -43.43 20.61
CA ARG A 14 -2.91 -43.57 19.51
C ARG A 14 -4.42 -43.63 19.83
N LEU A 15 -5.04 -42.50 19.44
CA LEU A 15 -6.28 -42.29 18.68
C LEU A 15 -7.61 -42.84 19.21
N SER A 16 -8.44 -41.93 19.75
CA SER A 16 -9.84 -41.72 19.33
C SER A 16 -10.48 -40.61 20.16
N GLY A 17 -11.31 -39.77 19.52
CA GLY A 17 -12.35 -38.99 20.22
C GLY A 17 -12.09 -37.50 20.50
N CYS A 18 -12.06 -36.66 19.45
CA CYS A 18 -12.59 -35.29 19.55
C CYS A 18 -14.05 -35.31 19.07
N PRO A 19 -15.05 -34.91 19.87
CA PRO A 19 -16.35 -34.55 19.33
C PRO A 19 -16.30 -33.11 18.82
N LEU A 20 -16.22 -32.99 17.50
CA LEU A 20 -16.52 -31.77 16.74
C LEU A 20 -17.99 -31.40 16.95
N LEU A 21 -18.24 -30.20 17.47
CA LEU A 21 -19.57 -29.58 17.42
C LEU A 21 -19.86 -29.10 15.98
N PRO A 22 -21.10 -29.26 15.49
CA PRO A 22 -21.42 -29.23 14.08
C PRO A 22 -21.63 -27.81 13.50
N CYS A 23 -21.17 -27.65 12.25
CA CYS A 23 -21.59 -26.65 11.28
C CYS A 23 -23.12 -26.65 11.09
N GLN A 24 -23.87 -25.88 11.88
CA GLN A 24 -25.29 -25.59 11.59
C GLN A 24 -25.68 -24.12 11.88
N ALA A 25 -24.79 -23.17 11.60
CA ALA A 25 -25.12 -21.74 11.59
C ALA A 25 -24.91 -21.04 10.23
N TRP A 26 -24.66 -21.80 9.16
CA TRP A 26 -24.36 -21.26 7.82
C TRP A 26 -25.47 -21.47 6.78
N HIS A 27 -26.61 -22.07 7.15
CA HIS A 27 -27.65 -22.43 6.19
C HIS A 27 -28.80 -21.40 6.03
N LEU A 28 -28.84 -20.34 6.84
CA LEU A 28 -29.93 -19.34 6.80
C LEU A 28 -29.57 -17.98 6.18
N GLN A 29 -28.30 -17.69 5.92
CA GLN A 29 -27.90 -16.49 5.16
C GLN A 29 -27.67 -16.74 3.65
N LEU A 30 -27.60 -18.01 3.23
CA LEU A 30 -27.48 -18.38 1.81
C LEU A 30 -28.81 -18.40 1.05
N TRP A 31 -29.95 -18.47 1.74
CA TRP A 31 -31.27 -18.43 1.08
C TRP A 31 -31.80 -17.01 0.80
N ALA A 32 -31.36 -16.00 1.57
CA ALA A 32 -31.71 -14.60 1.29
C ALA A 32 -30.99 -14.05 0.04
N PHE A 33 -29.80 -14.57 -0.29
CA PHE A 33 -29.04 -14.16 -1.48
C PHE A 33 -29.54 -14.80 -2.78
N ALA A 34 -30.11 -16.01 -2.72
CA ALA A 34 -30.58 -16.72 -3.92
C ALA A 34 -31.89 -16.18 -4.52
N ARG A 35 -32.68 -15.40 -3.75
CA ARG A 35 -33.93 -14.78 -4.24
C ARG A 35 -33.73 -13.40 -4.85
N VAL A 36 -32.73 -12.65 -4.38
CA VAL A 36 -32.37 -11.33 -4.96
C VAL A 36 -31.55 -11.48 -6.25
N GLY A 37 -30.79 -12.57 -6.39
CA GLY A 37 -29.96 -12.84 -7.58
C GLY A 37 -30.71 -13.19 -8.87
N ARG A 38 -32.04 -13.35 -8.87
CA ARG A 38 -32.82 -13.75 -10.05
C ARG A 38 -33.62 -12.61 -10.71
N GLN A 39 -33.59 -11.40 -10.14
CA GLN A 39 -34.26 -10.21 -10.70
C GLN A 39 -33.30 -9.14 -11.28
N MET A 40 -31.98 -9.36 -11.25
CA MET A 40 -30.98 -8.43 -11.80
C MET A 40 -30.22 -9.00 -13.01
N LEU A 41 -30.91 -9.66 -13.94
CA LEU A 41 -30.31 -10.14 -15.19
C LEU A 41 -30.41 -9.15 -16.36
N HIS A 42 -30.75 -7.88 -16.11
CA HIS A 42 -30.97 -6.89 -17.19
C HIS A 42 -30.05 -5.66 -17.18
N ARG A 43 -29.05 -5.57 -16.31
CA ARG A 43 -28.06 -4.48 -16.33
C ARG A 43 -26.65 -5.01 -16.06
N SER A 44 -25.72 -4.55 -16.88
CA SER A 44 -24.35 -5.03 -17.11
C SER A 44 -23.35 -4.82 -15.96
N GLU A 45 -23.78 -4.78 -14.71
CA GLU A 45 -22.89 -4.45 -13.58
C GLU A 45 -22.83 -5.60 -12.58
N ILE A 46 -21.70 -6.33 -12.59
CA ILE A 46 -21.38 -7.35 -11.60
C ILE A 46 -20.33 -6.76 -10.65
N VAL A 47 -20.69 -6.63 -9.37
CA VAL A 47 -19.80 -6.30 -8.26
C VAL A 47 -19.90 -7.44 -7.24
N ALA A 48 -18.82 -8.21 -7.08
CA ALA A 48 -18.69 -9.19 -6.01
C ALA A 48 -17.69 -8.66 -4.97
N LEU A 49 -18.18 -8.39 -3.75
CA LEU A 49 -17.35 -8.01 -2.60
C LEU A 49 -17.43 -9.11 -1.54
N ALA A 50 -16.43 -9.98 -1.54
CA ALA A 50 -16.01 -10.70 -0.36
C ALA A 50 -14.49 -10.49 -0.25
N SER A 51 -14.04 -9.91 0.86
CA SER A 51 -12.61 -9.70 1.20
C SER A 51 -11.89 -8.47 0.61
N GLY A 52 -12.58 -7.40 0.20
CA GLY A 52 -11.93 -6.14 -0.22
C GLY A 52 -11.26 -6.17 -1.60
N VAL A 53 -11.60 -7.16 -2.43
CA VAL A 53 -11.15 -7.27 -3.82
C VAL A 53 -12.29 -6.79 -4.73
N VAL A 54 -12.07 -5.70 -5.48
CA VAL A 54 -12.98 -5.31 -6.55
C VAL A 54 -12.51 -5.99 -7.84
N LEU A 55 -13.37 -6.84 -8.39
CA LEU A 55 -13.16 -7.55 -9.64
C LEU A 55 -14.11 -6.95 -10.69
N VAL A 56 -13.58 -6.16 -11.62
CA VAL A 56 -14.35 -5.68 -12.77
C VAL A 56 -14.09 -6.63 -13.93
N GLY A 57 -15.14 -7.34 -14.36
CA GLY A 57 -15.10 -8.20 -15.54
C GLY A 57 -15.48 -7.41 -16.78
N LEU A 58 -14.58 -7.31 -17.77
CA LEU A 58 -14.92 -6.87 -19.12
C LEU A 58 -15.10 -8.11 -19.99
N VAL A 59 -16.31 -8.33 -20.52
CA VAL A 59 -16.56 -9.42 -21.47
C VAL A 59 -16.16 -8.94 -22.86
N ARG A 60 -15.03 -9.43 -23.39
CA ARG A 60 -14.68 -9.32 -24.81
C ARG A 60 -14.48 -10.72 -25.37
N GLY A 61 -15.38 -11.15 -26.25
CA GLY A 61 -15.22 -12.38 -27.02
C GLY A 61 -15.20 -13.68 -26.20
N GLY A 62 -15.99 -13.79 -25.13
CA GLY A 62 -16.15 -15.03 -24.36
C GLY A 62 -15.13 -15.25 -23.23
N THR A 63 -14.11 -14.41 -23.11
CA THR A 63 -13.14 -14.48 -22.00
C THR A 63 -13.42 -13.38 -20.98
N VAL A 64 -13.66 -13.76 -19.73
CA VAL A 64 -13.78 -12.82 -18.61
C VAL A 64 -12.38 -12.54 -18.06
N LEU A 65 -11.85 -11.35 -18.35
CA LEU A 65 -10.61 -10.87 -17.75
C LEU A 65 -10.92 -10.22 -16.40
N TYR A 66 -10.40 -10.80 -15.33
CA TYR A 66 -10.47 -10.26 -13.98
C TYR A 66 -9.24 -9.39 -13.72
N ARG A 67 -9.43 -8.06 -13.66
CA ARG A 67 -8.38 -7.14 -13.20
C ARG A 67 -8.52 -6.95 -11.70
N ARG A 68 -7.48 -7.32 -10.93
CA ARG A 68 -7.40 -7.02 -9.50
C ARG A 68 -7.36 -5.49 -9.33
N MET A 69 -8.45 -4.87 -8.90
CA MET A 69 -8.42 -3.50 -8.43
C MET A 69 -8.07 -3.52 -6.94
N CYS A 70 -6.77 -3.39 -6.65
CA CYS A 70 -6.30 -3.02 -5.33
C CYS A 70 -6.40 -1.49 -5.21
N SER A 71 -7.57 -0.94 -4.90
CA SER A 71 -7.65 0.45 -4.45
C SER A 71 -8.92 0.68 -3.65
N GLY A 72 -8.77 0.83 -2.34
CA GLY A 72 -9.66 1.71 -1.59
C GLY A 72 -9.52 3.16 -2.11
N PRO A 73 -10.35 4.10 -1.62
CA PRO A 73 -10.24 5.51 -2.02
C PRO A 73 -8.82 6.03 -1.78
N ALA A 74 -8.33 6.92 -2.64
CA ALA A 74 -7.04 7.57 -2.44
C ALA A 74 -7.05 8.37 -1.12
N THR A 75 -6.17 8.02 -0.19
CA THR A 75 -6.17 8.54 1.18
C THR A 75 -5.01 9.48 1.45
N ALA A 76 -3.88 9.31 0.78
CA ALA A 76 -2.65 10.04 1.07
C ALA A 76 -2.53 11.36 0.27
N ALA A 77 -2.16 12.44 0.93
CA ALA A 77 -2.05 13.78 0.35
C ALA A 77 -0.75 13.98 -0.44
N VAL A 78 0.35 13.41 0.06
CA VAL A 78 1.70 13.52 -0.48
C VAL A 78 2.38 12.16 -0.40
N GLY A 79 3.21 11.84 -1.39
CA GLY A 79 4.05 10.66 -1.42
C GLY A 79 5.53 11.03 -1.34
N VAL A 80 6.31 10.24 -0.61
CA VAL A 80 7.79 10.33 -0.57
C VAL A 80 8.38 9.01 -1.05
N VAL A 81 9.26 9.09 -2.04
CA VAL A 81 10.00 7.95 -2.59
C VAL A 81 11.45 8.04 -2.14
N GLY A 82 11.95 6.98 -1.51
CA GLY A 82 13.25 6.92 -0.85
C GLY A 82 13.10 7.16 0.64
N LEU A 83 13.13 6.09 1.42
CA LEU A 83 12.97 6.09 2.88
C LEU A 83 14.31 5.86 3.58
N GLY A 84 15.36 6.52 3.08
CA GLY A 84 16.59 6.70 3.87
C GLY A 84 16.33 7.55 5.10
N VAL A 85 17.39 7.86 5.86
CA VAL A 85 17.30 8.66 7.11
C VAL A 85 16.48 9.94 6.88
N MET A 86 16.93 10.81 5.96
CA MET A 86 16.21 12.05 5.64
C MET A 86 14.78 11.82 5.12
N GLY A 87 14.55 10.77 4.34
CA GLY A 87 13.25 10.50 3.74
C GLY A 87 12.21 10.08 4.78
N SER A 88 12.60 9.23 5.75
CA SER A 88 11.70 8.81 6.81
C SER A 88 11.34 9.97 7.75
N GLN A 89 12.30 10.81 8.13
CA GLN A 89 12.01 12.02 8.93
C GLN A 89 11.13 13.02 8.19
N LEU A 90 11.37 13.23 6.88
CA LEU A 90 10.52 14.13 6.10
C LEU A 90 9.08 13.63 6.07
N VAL A 91 8.86 12.31 5.90
CA VAL A 91 7.50 11.74 5.94
C VAL A 91 6.81 12.01 7.29
N LEU A 92 7.52 11.80 8.40
CA LEU A 92 6.98 12.04 9.74
C LEU A 92 6.65 13.52 9.96
N ASN A 93 7.56 14.42 9.61
CA ASN A 93 7.37 15.87 9.71
C ASN A 93 6.17 16.33 8.85
N LEU A 94 6.09 15.85 7.60
CA LEU A 94 4.97 16.13 6.71
C LEU A 94 3.63 15.65 7.28
N ALA A 95 3.58 14.44 7.81
CA ALA A 95 2.38 13.87 8.39
C ALA A 95 1.93 14.64 9.65
N GLU A 96 2.87 15.10 10.48
CA GLU A 96 2.58 15.94 11.65
C GLU A 96 2.05 17.32 11.25
N LYS A 97 2.75 18.04 10.35
CA LYS A 97 2.42 19.43 10.00
C LYS A 97 1.18 19.55 9.12
N MET A 98 0.98 18.64 8.17
CA MET A 98 -0.20 18.67 7.31
C MET A 98 -1.42 18.06 8.00
N GLN A 99 -1.24 17.30 9.08
CA GLN A 99 -2.31 16.53 9.72
C GLN A 99 -3.12 15.66 8.73
N GLU A 100 -2.47 15.25 7.65
CA GLU A 100 -3.01 14.42 6.59
C GLU A 100 -2.16 13.15 6.44
N GLN A 101 -2.74 12.13 5.81
CA GLN A 101 -2.01 10.90 5.56
C GLN A 101 -0.89 11.11 4.52
N VAL A 102 0.31 10.62 4.82
CA VAL A 102 1.48 10.66 3.92
C VAL A 102 1.87 9.24 3.54
N ALA A 103 2.17 9.03 2.26
CA ALA A 103 2.62 7.74 1.76
C ALA A 103 4.15 7.70 1.65
N GLY A 104 4.77 6.62 2.12
CA GLY A 104 6.19 6.33 1.95
C GLY A 104 6.40 5.14 1.01
N PHE A 105 7.41 5.21 0.15
CA PHE A 105 7.82 4.11 -0.73
C PHE A 105 9.34 3.99 -0.82
N ASP A 106 9.85 2.77 -0.69
CA ASP A 106 11.25 2.42 -0.94
C ASP A 106 11.32 1.02 -1.58
N LEU A 107 12.43 0.70 -2.24
CA LEU A 107 12.65 -0.64 -2.80
C LEU A 107 12.93 -1.67 -1.71
N SER A 108 13.45 -1.24 -0.55
CA SER A 108 13.66 -2.10 0.63
C SER A 108 12.40 -2.13 1.50
N ASP A 109 11.82 -3.32 1.62
CA ASP A 109 10.70 -3.58 2.53
C ASP A 109 11.08 -3.35 4.01
N GLU A 110 12.36 -3.53 4.36
CA GLU A 110 12.82 -3.27 5.73
C GLU A 110 12.66 -1.79 6.09
N LYS A 111 13.02 -0.87 5.18
CA LYS A 111 12.87 0.57 5.41
C LYS A 111 11.41 1.00 5.49
N ALA A 112 10.56 0.44 4.63
CA ALA A 112 9.12 0.69 4.69
C ALA A 112 8.53 0.23 6.04
N SER A 113 8.97 -0.92 6.54
CA SER A 113 8.54 -1.45 7.84
C SER A 113 9.09 -0.61 9.00
N ALA A 114 10.34 -0.15 8.92
CA ALA A 114 10.96 0.71 9.91
C ALA A 114 10.25 2.07 10.03
N LEU A 115 9.86 2.69 8.91
CA LEU A 115 9.07 3.93 8.91
C LEU A 115 7.74 3.76 9.67
N ILE A 116 7.02 2.66 9.43
CA ILE A 116 5.76 2.38 10.13
C ILE A 116 6.00 2.14 11.63
N ALA A 117 7.12 1.53 12.01
CA ALA A 117 7.49 1.37 13.40
C ALA A 117 7.80 2.71 14.08
N LEU A 118 8.56 3.59 13.41
CA LEU A 118 8.87 4.95 13.89
C LEU A 118 7.59 5.79 14.05
N ALA A 119 6.71 5.79 13.05
CA ALA A 119 5.45 6.54 13.09
C ALA A 119 4.55 6.14 14.28
N LYS A 120 4.64 4.90 14.77
CA LYS A 120 3.90 4.44 15.97
C LYS A 120 4.53 4.90 17.29
N GLN A 121 5.81 5.22 17.29
CA GLN A 121 6.53 5.69 18.48
C GLN A 121 6.40 7.21 18.64
N GLU A 122 6.20 7.94 17.53
CA GLU A 122 6.01 9.38 17.54
C GLU A 122 4.72 9.79 18.25
N ALA A 123 4.82 10.88 19.01
CA ALA A 123 3.67 11.45 19.72
C ALA A 123 2.62 11.93 18.70
N GLY A 124 1.35 11.56 18.92
CA GLY A 124 0.26 11.88 18.01
C GLY A 124 0.05 10.88 16.88
N ALA A 125 0.89 9.84 16.77
CA ALA A 125 0.75 8.73 15.81
C ALA A 125 0.46 9.23 14.37
N PRO A 126 1.42 9.95 13.74
CA PRO A 126 1.25 10.51 12.41
C PRO A 126 0.71 9.47 11.42
N SER A 127 -0.27 9.87 10.61
CA SER A 127 -0.92 8.97 9.67
C SER A 127 0.01 8.68 8.49
N VAL A 128 0.72 7.56 8.55
CA VAL A 128 1.67 7.14 7.52
C VAL A 128 1.26 5.79 6.96
N VAL A 129 1.35 5.65 5.64
CA VAL A 129 1.10 4.40 4.91
C VAL A 129 2.27 4.05 4.01
N THR A 130 2.54 2.77 3.83
CA THR A 130 3.56 2.28 2.89
C THR A 130 2.98 1.20 2.00
N HIS A 131 3.55 1.07 0.80
CA HIS A 131 3.16 0.05 -0.17
C HIS A 131 4.42 -0.63 -0.73
N ARG A 132 4.31 -1.91 -1.09
CA ARG A 132 5.42 -2.70 -1.65
C ARG A 132 5.61 -2.47 -3.16
N GLU A 133 4.51 -2.17 -3.85
CA GLU A 133 4.48 -1.96 -5.30
C GLU A 133 4.30 -0.49 -5.63
N LEU A 134 5.04 0.00 -6.63
CA LEU A 134 5.01 1.41 -7.04
C LEU A 134 3.61 1.80 -7.54
N GLU A 135 2.91 0.91 -8.23
CA GLU A 135 1.55 1.11 -8.73
C GLU A 135 0.57 1.33 -7.58
N ALA A 136 0.70 0.54 -6.50
CA ALA A 136 -0.15 0.67 -5.32
C ALA A 136 0.14 1.98 -4.58
N PHE A 137 1.40 2.38 -4.49
CA PHE A 137 1.80 3.67 -3.96
C PHE A 137 1.21 4.84 -4.76
N VAL A 138 1.35 4.86 -6.09
CA VAL A 138 0.80 5.94 -6.93
C VAL A 138 -0.73 5.96 -6.91
N ALA A 139 -1.38 4.80 -6.74
CA ALA A 139 -2.83 4.69 -6.65
C ALA A 139 -3.42 5.23 -5.34
N CYS A 140 -2.66 5.21 -4.22
CA CYS A 140 -3.16 5.71 -2.94
C CYS A 140 -3.09 7.24 -2.79
N LEU A 141 -2.39 7.92 -3.69
CA LEU A 141 -2.22 9.38 -3.67
C LEU A 141 -3.44 10.12 -4.24
N LYS A 142 -3.88 11.16 -3.53
CA LYS A 142 -4.89 12.12 -4.00
C LYS A 142 -4.38 12.85 -5.24
N ARG A 143 -5.30 13.23 -6.14
CA ARG A 143 -4.99 14.02 -7.33
C ARG A 143 -5.20 15.52 -7.08
N PRO A 144 -4.39 16.43 -7.67
CA PRO A 144 -3.17 16.13 -8.44
C PRO A 144 -2.10 15.50 -7.54
N ARG A 145 -1.42 14.47 -8.04
CA ARG A 145 -0.47 13.69 -7.23
C ARG A 145 0.78 14.51 -6.97
N ARG A 146 1.26 14.49 -5.74
CA ARG A 146 2.46 15.19 -5.30
C ARG A 146 3.45 14.17 -4.77
N ILE A 147 4.57 14.02 -5.45
CA ILE A 147 5.58 13.01 -5.13
C ILE A 147 6.92 13.71 -4.91
N ILE A 148 7.56 13.45 -3.78
CA ILE A 148 8.91 13.92 -3.45
C ILE A 148 9.88 12.76 -3.63
N LEU A 149 10.96 12.98 -4.37
CA LEU A 149 12.05 12.01 -4.55
C LEU A 149 13.21 12.37 -3.64
N LEU A 150 13.59 11.42 -2.78
CA LEU A 150 14.72 11.48 -1.88
C LEU A 150 15.56 10.21 -2.05
N VAL A 151 16.07 10.02 -3.26
CA VAL A 151 16.93 8.88 -3.61
C VAL A 151 18.34 9.37 -3.95
N PRO A 152 19.36 8.50 -3.83
CA PRO A 152 20.73 8.87 -4.19
C PRO A 152 20.83 9.38 -5.64
N ALA A 153 21.61 10.44 -5.84
CA ALA A 153 21.77 11.09 -7.14
C ALA A 153 22.28 10.13 -8.24
N GLY A 154 21.96 10.46 -9.50
CA GLY A 154 22.33 9.66 -10.66
C GLY A 154 21.30 8.59 -11.06
N LYS A 155 21.77 7.37 -11.33
CA LYS A 155 20.94 6.28 -11.91
C LYS A 155 19.67 5.95 -11.11
N PRO A 156 19.66 5.94 -9.76
CA PRO A 156 18.46 5.65 -9.00
C PRO A 156 17.31 6.64 -9.26
N VAL A 157 17.62 7.93 -9.39
CA VAL A 157 16.62 8.96 -9.73
C VAL A 157 16.04 8.71 -11.12
N ASP A 158 16.89 8.43 -12.11
CA ASP A 158 16.45 8.17 -13.47
C ASP A 158 15.52 6.94 -13.55
N ALA A 159 15.83 5.89 -12.79
CA ALA A 159 14.98 4.70 -12.68
C ALA A 159 13.63 5.00 -12.01
N ALA A 160 13.63 5.77 -10.92
CA ALA A 160 12.41 6.18 -10.22
C ALA A 160 11.51 7.02 -11.12
N ILE A 161 12.07 8.02 -11.82
CA ILE A 161 11.33 8.86 -12.78
C ILE A 161 10.76 8.02 -13.92
N ALA A 162 11.53 7.08 -14.48
CA ALA A 162 11.05 6.21 -15.55
C ALA A 162 9.87 5.31 -15.11
N GLY A 163 9.90 4.82 -13.87
CA GLY A 163 8.79 4.07 -13.28
C GLY A 163 7.55 4.94 -13.07
N LEU A 164 7.73 6.09 -12.42
CA LEU A 164 6.64 7.05 -12.15
C LEU A 164 6.00 7.59 -13.44
N SER A 165 6.79 7.90 -14.46
CA SER A 165 6.30 8.47 -15.72
C SER A 165 5.24 7.61 -16.41
N LYS A 166 5.22 6.29 -16.15
CA LYS A 166 4.23 5.36 -16.71
C LYS A 166 2.89 5.38 -15.96
N LEU A 167 2.87 5.92 -14.75
CA LEU A 167 1.74 5.86 -13.81
C LEU A 167 1.12 7.25 -13.54
N LEU A 168 1.89 8.30 -13.82
CA LEU A 168 1.46 9.68 -13.63
C LEU A 168 0.61 10.19 -14.80
N SER A 169 -0.22 11.17 -14.50
CA SER A 169 -1.14 11.82 -15.42
C SER A 169 -0.92 13.32 -15.43
N LYS A 170 -1.40 13.99 -16.48
CA LYS A 170 -1.32 15.45 -16.61
C LYS A 170 -1.80 16.16 -15.34
N GLY A 171 -1.00 17.10 -14.85
CA GLY A 171 -1.22 17.87 -13.62
C GLY A 171 -0.52 17.30 -12.39
N ASP A 172 0.01 16.08 -12.46
CA ASP A 172 0.81 15.51 -11.37
C ASP A 172 2.18 16.17 -11.28
N VAL A 173 2.72 16.23 -10.07
CA VAL A 173 3.97 16.91 -9.73
C VAL A 173 4.94 15.95 -9.07
N VAL A 174 6.16 15.92 -9.58
CA VAL A 174 7.31 15.23 -8.99
C VAL A 174 8.33 16.29 -8.59
N VAL A 175 8.81 16.22 -7.35
CA VAL A 175 9.84 17.11 -6.81
C VAL A 175 11.09 16.28 -6.54
N ASP A 176 12.15 16.52 -7.28
CA ASP A 176 13.46 15.91 -7.05
C ASP A 176 14.19 16.69 -5.96
N CYS A 177 14.27 16.09 -4.77
CA CYS A 177 14.93 16.66 -3.60
C CYS A 177 16.34 16.10 -3.35
N GLY A 178 16.89 15.35 -4.31
CA GLY A 178 18.26 14.88 -4.25
C GLY A 178 19.29 16.00 -4.50
N ASN A 179 20.51 15.79 -4.01
CA ASN A 179 21.67 16.61 -4.34
C ASN A 179 22.19 16.28 -5.74
N GLU A 180 21.47 16.74 -6.76
CA GLU A 180 21.76 16.47 -8.16
C GLU A 180 22.38 17.69 -8.87
N PHE A 181 23.18 17.44 -9.91
CA PHE A 181 23.67 18.51 -10.77
C PHE A 181 22.56 19.05 -11.69
N TYR A 182 22.37 20.37 -11.72
CA TYR A 182 21.21 21.03 -12.35
C TYR A 182 20.92 20.61 -13.80
N THR A 183 21.95 20.34 -14.61
CA THR A 183 21.78 19.89 -16.00
C THR A 183 21.08 18.54 -16.12
N ASN A 184 21.26 17.64 -15.13
CA ASN A 184 20.52 16.38 -15.07
C ASN A 184 19.03 16.63 -14.79
N THR A 185 18.71 17.59 -13.92
CA THR A 185 17.33 18.01 -13.66
C THR A 185 16.68 18.57 -14.92
N GLU A 186 17.35 19.47 -15.65
CA GLU A 186 16.84 20.02 -16.91
C GLU A 186 16.60 18.92 -17.96
N ARG A 187 17.52 17.95 -18.08
CA ARG A 187 17.37 16.79 -18.95
C ARG A 187 16.12 15.97 -18.57
N ARG A 188 15.93 15.70 -17.28
CA ARG A 188 14.77 14.93 -16.77
C ARG A 188 13.45 15.67 -16.97
N GLN A 189 13.43 16.99 -16.80
CA GLN A 189 12.26 17.83 -17.07
C GLN A 189 11.80 17.69 -18.51
N LYS A 190 12.75 17.70 -19.47
CA LYS A 190 12.46 17.50 -20.90
C LYS A 190 12.00 16.08 -21.24
N ALA A 191 12.46 15.08 -20.48
CA ALA A 191 12.10 13.68 -20.69
C ALA A 191 10.77 13.27 -20.03
N MET A 192 10.18 14.14 -19.20
CA MET A 192 8.94 13.85 -18.47
C MET A 192 7.74 13.79 -19.42
N ALA A 193 6.75 12.97 -19.08
CA ALA A 193 5.52 12.85 -19.87
C ALA A 193 4.79 14.22 -20.01
N PRO A 194 4.18 14.52 -21.17
CA PRO A 194 3.53 15.81 -21.41
C PRO A 194 2.51 16.17 -20.32
N GLY A 195 2.75 17.31 -19.67
CA GLY A 195 1.86 17.83 -18.63
C GLY A 195 2.07 17.26 -17.23
N VAL A 196 3.05 16.37 -17.03
CA VAL A 196 3.57 16.06 -15.69
C VAL A 196 4.71 17.04 -15.38
N LEU A 197 4.68 17.65 -14.20
CA LEU A 197 5.67 18.64 -13.79
C LEU A 197 6.78 17.96 -12.99
N LEU A 198 8.04 18.21 -13.36
CA LEU A 198 9.21 17.86 -12.57
C LEU A 198 9.89 19.14 -12.07
N MET A 199 10.11 19.24 -10.76
CA MET A 199 10.79 20.37 -10.14
C MET A 199 12.00 19.87 -9.36
N GLY A 200 13.18 20.46 -9.59
CA GLY A 200 14.32 20.26 -8.70
C GLY A 200 14.20 21.18 -7.48
N CYS A 201 14.40 20.65 -6.27
CA CYS A 201 14.35 21.42 -5.03
C CYS A 201 15.43 20.92 -4.08
N GLY A 202 16.50 21.71 -3.88
CA GLY A 202 17.53 21.34 -2.90
C GLY A 202 16.99 21.34 -1.48
N LEU A 203 17.22 20.25 -0.75
CA LEU A 203 16.96 20.18 0.69
C LEU A 203 18.27 20.30 1.47
N SER A 204 18.26 21.13 2.50
CA SER A 204 19.38 21.37 3.42
C SER A 204 18.85 21.35 4.85
N GLY A 205 19.67 20.94 5.80
CA GLY A 205 19.29 20.75 7.21
C GLY A 205 19.69 19.39 7.79
N GLY A 206 20.01 18.42 6.92
CA GLY A 206 20.42 17.07 7.33
C GLY A 206 19.28 16.28 7.97
N GLU A 207 19.62 15.32 8.83
CA GLU A 207 18.68 14.45 9.54
C GLU A 207 17.77 15.23 10.52
N SER A 208 18.32 16.24 11.18
CA SER A 208 17.64 16.98 12.27
C SER A 208 16.85 18.20 11.82
N GLY A 209 16.97 18.59 10.54
CA GLY A 209 16.52 19.88 10.01
C GLY A 209 15.07 19.91 9.52
#